data_AF-A0A015JTH6-F1
#
_entry.id   AF-A0A015JTH6-F1
#
_cell.length_a   1.000
_cell.length_b   1.000
_cell.length_c   1.000
_cell.angle_alpha   90.00
_cell.angle_beta   90.00
_cell.angle_gamma   90.00
#
_symmetry.space_group_name_H-M   'P 1'
#
loop_
_entity.id
_entity.type
_entity.pdbx_description
1 polymer ?
#
loop_
_entity_poly.entity_id
_entity_poly.type
_entity_poly.pdbx_seq_one_letter_code
_entity_poly.pdbx_strand_id
1 'polypeptide(L)'
;MSTVNTFWLSIGAKLVINAPKYFKLNEIKSADEFTLQFRKELWNDKHVVLFIDEYDSLLEANDDIRSSFLGAIRNIKNSKRDYAIWSFVAIGPLSILFLKSDKINVSPFNVKEPFRNPNFTLAQVESIYKDYEDDNKLTIAPEVIKDIYERTNGHAGLVCLCGRAIQNNLEEKLDERRCLDFTLWLSFVASPQLVDCMANYSTFRKMIDNLIKPDAKKAMDFLRSVFIGFFDFVQINDNEERRLADYLTVQGVLMKENENNHSYRMSSIFVDGLIQQEVIPVLYKSLPTISVPRTKDNFLKTLDILKEAIRCFDKNIISNAYNRSFKTVLVPVDSCRNVAVPRKSVYDNELNRILTNWITKECDFQVTGQWHLIDHAGNDQKDKHYYSDIVIITPKQTVVLELLATPTKNELEEHSKRVLNYAEKLSANEIWIVNFTCEDDVLKQPYWPSNSNINIVHFSHDKTFNNIRMSARFLSTSNTVDFIEDQQVMP
;
A
#
# COMPACT_ATOMS: atom_id res chain seq x y z
N MET A 1 3.58 18.43 -29.48
CA MET A 1 4.14 18.99 -28.22
C MET A 1 3.58 20.38 -28.02
N SER A 2 3.18 20.74 -26.80
CA SER A 2 2.79 22.11 -26.46
C SER A 2 3.97 23.06 -26.68
N THR A 3 3.73 24.22 -27.31
CA THR A 3 4.73 25.30 -27.40
C THR A 3 4.56 26.25 -26.22
N VAL A 4 5.60 27.01 -25.86
CA VAL A 4 5.51 28.04 -24.81
C VAL A 4 4.37 29.03 -25.07
N ASN A 5 4.14 29.40 -26.34
CA ASN A 5 3.03 30.28 -26.71
C ASN A 5 1.66 29.62 -26.46
N THR A 6 1.47 28.37 -26.89
CA THR A 6 0.24 27.62 -26.64
C THR A 6 -0.05 27.45 -25.15
N PHE A 7 0.99 27.25 -24.32
CA PHE A 7 0.86 27.20 -22.88
C PHE A 7 0.32 28.51 -22.29
N TRP A 8 0.93 29.66 -22.63
CA TRP A 8 0.49 30.96 -22.10
C TRP A 8 -0.91 31.35 -22.60
N LEU A 9 -1.26 31.02 -23.85
CA LEU A 9 -2.62 31.17 -24.36
C LEU A 9 -3.63 30.36 -23.52
N SER A 10 -3.27 29.14 -23.12
CA SER A 10 -4.11 28.29 -22.26
C SER A 10 -4.29 28.90 -20.86
N ILE A 11 -3.21 29.42 -20.26
CA ILE A 11 -3.27 30.16 -18.98
C ILE A 11 -4.18 31.38 -19.11
N GLY A 12 -4.01 32.19 -20.16
CA GLY A 12 -4.85 33.34 -20.45
C GLY A 12 -6.32 32.97 -20.58
N ALA A 13 -6.65 31.93 -21.35
CA ALA A 13 -8.02 31.43 -21.48
C ALA A 13 -8.62 31.00 -20.13
N LYS A 14 -7.85 30.32 -19.26
CA LYS A 14 -8.31 29.94 -17.92
C LYS A 14 -8.54 31.14 -17.01
N LEU A 15 -7.69 32.17 -17.09
CA LEU A 15 -7.90 33.42 -16.35
C LEU A 15 -9.16 34.16 -16.82
N VAL A 16 -9.43 34.20 -18.13
CA VAL A 16 -10.67 34.78 -18.68
C VAL A 16 -11.91 34.03 -18.17
N ILE A 17 -11.87 32.70 -18.13
CA ILE A 17 -13.01 31.90 -17.64
C ILE A 17 -13.29 32.16 -16.15
N ASN A 18 -12.25 32.16 -15.31
CA ASN A 18 -12.41 32.27 -13.87
C ASN A 18 -12.55 33.72 -13.38
N ALA A 19 -12.05 34.68 -14.14
CA ALA A 19 -12.00 36.09 -13.76
C ALA A 19 -12.26 37.02 -14.97
N PRO A 20 -13.41 36.87 -15.68
CA PRO A 20 -13.69 37.59 -16.92
C PRO A 20 -13.78 39.11 -16.77
N LYS A 21 -13.94 39.60 -15.54
CA LYS A 21 -13.93 41.03 -15.22
C LYS A 21 -12.53 41.66 -15.36
N TYR A 22 -11.48 40.85 -15.28
CA TYR A 22 -10.10 41.31 -15.20
C TYR A 22 -9.25 40.92 -16.42
N PHE A 23 -9.70 39.95 -17.21
CA PHE A 23 -8.95 39.43 -18.36
C PHE A 23 -9.84 39.31 -19.60
N LYS A 24 -9.28 39.58 -20.78
CA LYS A 24 -9.93 39.32 -22.08
C LYS A 24 -9.21 38.24 -22.87
N LEU A 25 -9.96 37.65 -23.79
CA LEU A 25 -9.44 36.59 -24.65
C LEU A 25 -8.23 37.08 -25.46
N ASN A 26 -7.18 36.26 -25.52
CA ASN A 26 -5.94 36.53 -26.25
C ASN A 26 -5.10 37.70 -25.70
N GLU A 27 -5.30 38.18 -24.46
CA GLU A 27 -4.44 39.19 -23.84
C GLU A 27 -3.12 38.63 -23.30
N ILE A 28 -3.06 37.33 -23.03
CA ILE A 28 -1.87 36.65 -22.47
C ILE A 28 -1.45 35.55 -23.44
N LYS A 29 -0.34 35.76 -24.15
CA LYS A 29 0.27 34.82 -25.11
C LYS A 29 1.74 34.52 -24.78
N SER A 30 2.27 35.19 -23.76
CA SER A 30 3.66 35.11 -23.31
C SER A 30 3.78 35.37 -21.81
N ALA A 31 4.94 35.03 -21.25
CA ALA A 31 5.31 35.34 -19.87
C ALA A 31 5.27 36.86 -19.60
N ASP A 32 5.77 37.67 -20.53
CA ASP A 32 5.82 39.12 -20.35
C ASP A 32 4.42 39.73 -20.32
N GLU A 33 3.54 39.33 -21.24
CA GLU A 33 2.13 39.76 -21.23
C GLU A 33 1.41 39.31 -19.95
N PHE A 34 1.69 38.09 -19.47
CA PHE A 34 1.18 37.64 -18.18
C PHE A 34 1.62 38.59 -17.06
N THR A 35 2.92 38.90 -16.94
CA THR A 35 3.39 39.83 -15.90
C THR A 35 2.81 41.24 -16.06
N LEU A 36 2.66 41.73 -17.29
CA LEU A 36 2.10 43.06 -17.58
C LEU A 36 0.66 43.19 -17.09
N GLN A 37 -0.16 42.16 -17.28
CA GLN A 37 -1.56 42.17 -16.81
C GLN A 37 -1.68 42.26 -15.29
N PHE A 38 -0.62 41.93 -14.55
CA PHE A 38 -0.59 42.04 -13.10
C PHE A 38 0.17 43.26 -12.58
N ARG A 39 0.46 44.27 -13.39
CA ARG A 39 1.03 45.53 -12.89
C ARG A 39 0.09 46.21 -11.90
N LYS A 40 0.65 46.73 -10.80
CA LYS A 40 -0.12 47.30 -9.68
C LYS A 40 -1.10 48.41 -10.11
N GLU A 41 -0.70 49.23 -11.08
CA GLU A 41 -1.50 50.32 -11.66
C GLU A 41 -2.82 49.83 -12.28
N LEU A 42 -2.83 48.64 -12.89
CA LEU A 42 -4.04 48.07 -13.51
C LEU A 42 -5.05 47.57 -12.48
N TRP A 43 -4.63 47.40 -11.23
CA TRP A 43 -5.43 46.80 -10.15
C TRP A 43 -5.85 47.80 -9.08
N ASN A 44 -5.60 49.10 -9.25
CA ASN A 44 -5.94 50.15 -8.27
C ASN A 44 -5.47 49.78 -6.85
N ASP A 45 -4.21 49.36 -6.73
CA ASP A 45 -3.59 48.90 -5.47
C ASP A 45 -4.25 47.69 -4.79
N LYS A 46 -5.19 46.99 -5.44
CA LYS A 46 -5.73 45.73 -4.93
C LYS A 46 -4.67 44.63 -4.96
N HIS A 47 -4.68 43.82 -3.91
CA HIS A 47 -3.84 42.63 -3.81
C HIS A 47 -4.52 41.42 -4.45
N VAL A 48 -3.78 40.70 -5.29
CA VAL A 48 -4.22 39.47 -5.96
C VAL A 48 -3.54 38.27 -5.34
N VAL A 49 -4.30 37.22 -5.05
CA VAL A 49 -3.78 35.90 -4.67
C VAL A 49 -4.17 34.91 -5.75
N LEU A 50 -3.18 34.24 -6.33
CA LEU A 50 -3.40 33.22 -7.35
C LEU A 50 -3.27 31.83 -6.73
N PHE A 51 -4.32 31.03 -6.85
CA PHE A 51 -4.31 29.60 -6.54
C PHE A 51 -4.18 28.83 -7.83
N ILE A 52 -3.18 27.95 -7.91
CA ILE A 52 -2.98 27.06 -9.04
C ILE A 52 -3.06 25.63 -8.54
N ASP A 53 -4.18 24.99 -8.87
CA ASP A 53 -4.39 23.58 -8.64
C ASP A 53 -3.70 22.73 -9.70
N GLU A 54 -3.44 21.46 -9.39
CA GLU A 54 -2.74 20.49 -10.25
C GLU A 54 -1.40 21.00 -10.79
N TYR A 55 -0.66 21.75 -9.95
CA TYR A 55 0.62 22.36 -10.32
C TYR A 55 1.66 21.33 -10.77
N ASP A 56 1.56 20.09 -10.30
CA ASP A 56 2.40 18.96 -10.70
C ASP A 56 2.31 18.62 -12.18
N SER A 57 1.24 19.01 -12.88
CA SER A 57 1.14 18.86 -14.34
C SER A 57 2.27 19.54 -15.11
N LEU A 58 2.92 20.55 -14.52
CA LEU A 58 4.09 21.20 -15.08
C LEU A 58 5.33 20.29 -15.13
N LEU A 59 5.39 19.21 -14.34
CA LEU A 59 6.50 18.24 -14.36
C LEU A 59 6.59 17.50 -15.69
N GLU A 60 5.45 17.28 -16.36
CA GLU A 60 5.38 16.64 -17.67
C GLU A 60 5.68 17.62 -18.82
N ALA A 61 5.73 18.93 -18.53
CA ALA A 61 6.00 19.94 -19.52
C ALA A 61 7.50 19.97 -19.90
N ASN A 62 7.77 20.34 -21.16
CA ASN A 62 9.14 20.54 -21.61
C ASN A 62 9.85 21.64 -20.79
N ASP A 63 11.18 21.61 -20.79
CA ASP A 63 11.98 22.51 -19.97
C ASP A 63 11.77 23.99 -20.32
N ASP A 64 11.45 24.32 -21.57
CA ASP A 64 11.18 25.69 -22.01
C ASP A 64 9.89 26.25 -21.39
N ILE A 65 8.82 25.45 -21.31
CA ILE A 65 7.58 25.83 -20.63
C ILE A 65 7.83 26.01 -19.14
N ARG A 66 8.49 25.04 -18.49
CA ARG A 66 8.85 25.11 -17.05
C ARG A 66 9.67 26.37 -16.77
N SER A 67 10.71 26.61 -17.56
CA SER A 67 11.59 27.78 -17.43
C SER A 67 10.83 29.09 -17.65
N SER A 68 9.97 29.18 -18.67
CA SER A 68 9.20 30.38 -18.98
C SER A 68 8.26 30.74 -17.84
N PHE A 69 7.52 29.75 -17.32
CA PHE A 69 6.55 29.94 -16.26
C PHE A 69 7.21 30.26 -14.91
N LEU A 70 8.21 29.47 -14.49
CA LEU A 70 8.96 29.74 -13.26
C LEU A 70 9.68 31.10 -13.30
N GLY A 71 10.20 31.47 -14.47
CA GLY A 71 10.81 32.78 -14.71
C GLY A 71 9.82 33.93 -14.49
N ALA A 72 8.60 33.82 -15.03
CA ALA A 72 7.56 34.82 -14.85
C ALA A 72 7.21 35.03 -13.36
N ILE A 73 7.02 33.95 -12.61
CA ILE A 73 6.73 34.00 -11.18
C ILE A 73 7.91 34.63 -10.42
N ARG A 74 9.15 34.23 -10.76
CA ARG A 74 10.36 34.79 -10.14
C ARG A 74 10.49 36.29 -10.38
N ASN A 75 10.18 36.76 -11.58
CA ASN A 75 10.21 38.19 -11.93
C ASN A 75 9.23 38.98 -11.06
N ILE A 76 8.00 38.49 -10.91
CA ILE A 76 6.99 39.12 -10.04
C ILE A 76 7.46 39.14 -8.58
N LYS A 77 8.01 38.03 -8.08
CA LYS A 77 8.50 37.93 -6.69
C LYS A 77 9.63 38.92 -6.40
N ASN A 78 10.60 39.04 -7.29
CA ASN A 78 11.76 39.92 -7.11
C ASN A 78 11.36 41.40 -7.16
N SER A 79 10.30 41.73 -7.91
CA SER A 79 9.77 43.09 -8.07
C SER A 79 8.37 43.24 -7.45
N LYS A 80 8.13 42.63 -6.28
CA LYS A 80 6.80 42.53 -5.66
C LYS A 80 6.06 43.87 -5.49
N ARG A 81 6.79 44.99 -5.41
CA ARG A 81 6.20 46.34 -5.28
C ARG A 81 5.53 46.85 -6.55
N ASP A 82 5.92 46.32 -7.71
CA ASP A 82 5.47 46.78 -9.03
C ASP A 82 4.25 46.00 -9.53
N TYR A 83 3.92 44.88 -8.88
CA TYR A 83 2.85 43.97 -9.27
C TYR A 83 1.74 43.88 -8.20
N ALA A 84 0.52 43.63 -8.66
CA ALA A 84 -0.66 43.43 -7.82
C ALA A 84 -0.67 42.04 -7.14
N ILE A 85 0.05 41.06 -7.69
CA ILE A 85 0.14 39.71 -7.12
C ILE A 85 0.86 39.77 -5.77
N TRP A 86 0.10 39.53 -4.72
CA TRP A 86 0.57 39.46 -3.35
C TRP A 86 1.11 38.09 -2.98
N SER A 87 0.47 37.03 -3.46
CA SER A 87 0.86 35.65 -3.18
C SER A 87 0.48 34.72 -4.33
N PHE A 88 1.27 33.65 -4.46
CA PHE A 88 1.03 32.55 -5.37
C PHE A 88 1.01 31.26 -4.57
N VAL A 89 -0.11 30.54 -4.63
CA VAL A 89 -0.32 29.28 -3.92
C VAL A 89 -0.37 28.17 -4.96
N ALA A 90 0.70 27.38 -5.02
CA ALA A 90 0.75 26.17 -5.83
C ALA A 90 0.19 25.01 -5.00
N ILE A 91 -0.81 24.32 -5.53
CA ILE A 91 -1.45 23.15 -4.93
C ILE A 91 -1.15 21.94 -5.81
N GLY A 92 -0.80 20.84 -5.16
CA GLY A 92 -0.46 19.60 -5.81
C GLY A 92 0.17 18.61 -4.84
N PRO A 93 0.49 17.39 -5.31
CA PRO A 93 1.18 16.37 -4.54
C PRO A 93 2.60 16.82 -4.15
N LEU A 94 3.26 16.06 -3.27
CA LEU A 94 4.59 16.39 -2.75
C LEU A 94 5.64 16.58 -3.88
N SER A 95 5.39 16.05 -5.09
CA SER A 95 6.24 16.23 -6.28
C SER A 95 6.53 17.68 -6.60
N ILE A 96 5.58 18.59 -6.31
CA ILE A 96 5.69 20.00 -6.68
C ILE A 96 6.85 20.70 -5.96
N LEU A 97 7.27 20.17 -4.80
CA LEU A 97 8.44 20.68 -4.07
C LEU A 97 9.75 20.44 -4.83
N PHE A 98 9.77 19.46 -5.72
CA PHE A 98 10.92 19.10 -6.54
C PHE A 98 10.85 19.70 -7.96
N LEU A 99 9.82 20.49 -8.27
CA LEU A 99 9.67 21.09 -9.59
C LEU A 99 10.76 22.13 -9.84
N LYS A 100 11.63 21.85 -10.82
CA LYS A 100 12.73 22.69 -11.29
C LYS A 100 12.77 22.72 -12.81
N SER A 101 13.54 23.65 -13.37
CA SER A 101 13.96 23.60 -14.78
C SER A 101 15.49 23.56 -14.85
N ASP A 102 16.05 23.00 -15.92
CA ASP A 102 17.50 22.89 -16.11
C ASP A 102 18.16 24.28 -16.22
N LYS A 103 17.37 25.30 -16.61
CA LYS A 103 17.79 26.70 -16.72
C LYS A 103 17.57 27.49 -15.42
N ILE A 104 16.75 27.01 -14.49
CA ILE A 104 16.40 27.70 -13.24
C ILE A 104 16.60 26.74 -12.05
N ASN A 105 17.80 26.83 -11.45
CA ASN A 105 18.20 25.95 -10.34
C ASN A 105 17.59 26.32 -8.97
N VAL A 106 16.90 27.46 -8.86
CA VAL A 106 16.33 27.96 -7.59
C VAL A 106 14.83 28.18 -7.76
N SER A 107 14.01 27.48 -6.96
CA SER A 107 12.56 27.60 -6.98
C SER A 107 12.12 29.05 -6.69
N PRO A 108 11.17 29.61 -7.47
CA PRO A 108 10.61 30.92 -7.16
C PRO A 108 9.76 30.90 -5.89
N PHE A 109 9.33 29.74 -5.41
CA PHE A 109 8.52 29.60 -4.20
C PHE A 109 9.36 29.73 -2.94
N ASN A 110 8.76 30.27 -1.88
CA ASN A 110 9.35 30.19 -0.54
C ASN A 110 9.09 28.77 -0.01
N VAL A 111 9.94 27.82 -0.38
CA VAL A 111 9.84 26.41 0.05
C VAL A 111 10.29 26.22 1.51
N LYS A 112 10.39 27.29 2.30
CA LYS A 112 10.79 27.15 3.72
C LYS A 112 9.76 26.35 4.52
N GLU A 113 8.47 26.41 4.17
CA GLU A 113 7.40 25.65 4.83
C GLU A 113 6.29 25.28 3.82
N PRO A 114 6.27 24.05 3.27
CA PRO A 114 5.11 23.57 2.54
C PRO A 114 3.93 23.35 3.50
N PHE A 115 2.76 23.90 3.19
CA PHE A 115 1.55 23.64 3.97
C PHE A 115 1.02 22.25 3.60
N ARG A 116 1.25 21.26 4.46
CA ARG A 116 0.75 19.90 4.28
C ARG A 116 -0.68 19.82 4.81
N ASN A 117 -1.58 19.25 4.01
CA ASN A 117 -2.88 18.83 4.51
C ASN A 117 -2.69 17.48 5.24
N PRO A 118 -2.87 17.41 6.57
CA PRO A 118 -2.70 16.17 7.30
C PRO A 118 -3.82 15.18 6.95
N ASN A 119 -3.55 13.90 7.15
CA ASN A 119 -4.60 12.88 7.15
C ASN A 119 -5.60 13.16 8.28
N PHE A 120 -6.83 12.70 8.10
CA PHE A 120 -7.86 12.79 9.13
C PHE A 120 -7.45 12.02 10.38
N THR A 121 -7.80 12.56 11.54
CA THR A 121 -7.78 11.81 12.80
C THR A 121 -8.97 10.85 12.85
N LEU A 122 -8.93 9.85 13.74
CA LEU A 122 -10.07 8.95 13.94
C LEU A 122 -11.37 9.73 14.23
N ALA A 123 -11.32 10.75 15.09
CA ALA A 123 -12.47 11.59 15.42
C ALA A 123 -13.04 12.34 14.20
N GLN A 124 -12.17 12.77 13.26
CA GLN A 124 -12.63 13.39 12.01
C GLN A 124 -13.28 12.36 11.09
N VAL A 125 -12.73 11.14 11.01
CA VAL A 125 -13.35 10.05 10.25
C VAL A 125 -14.71 9.67 10.86
N GLU A 126 -14.80 9.52 12.18
CA GLU A 126 -16.05 9.30 12.91
C GLU A 126 -17.08 10.40 12.63
N SER A 127 -16.68 11.67 12.66
CA SER A 127 -17.56 12.79 12.33
C SER A 127 -18.08 12.73 10.89
N ILE A 128 -17.22 12.43 9.91
CA ILE A 128 -17.63 12.34 8.50
C ILE A 128 -18.59 11.17 8.27
N TYR A 129 -18.31 10.02 8.88
CA TYR A 129 -19.21 8.87 8.79
C TYR A 129 -20.51 9.11 9.54
N LYS A 130 -20.50 9.91 10.61
CA LYS A 130 -21.72 10.31 11.30
C LYS A 130 -22.63 11.16 10.42
N ASP A 131 -22.07 12.13 9.70
CA ASP A 131 -22.81 12.92 8.71
C ASP A 131 -23.38 12.01 7.61
N TYR A 132 -22.59 11.03 7.14
CA TYR A 132 -23.02 10.05 6.14
C TYR A 132 -24.20 9.16 6.63
N GLU A 133 -24.14 8.67 7.87
CA GLU A 133 -25.24 7.92 8.50
C GLU A 133 -26.54 8.74 8.54
N ASP A 134 -26.42 9.99 8.98
CA ASP A 134 -27.56 10.88 9.16
C ASP A 134 -28.21 11.26 7.80
N ASP A 135 -27.41 11.47 6.77
CA ASP A 135 -27.86 11.77 5.40
C ASP A 135 -28.54 10.56 4.73
N ASN A 136 -27.96 9.36 4.89
CA ASN A 136 -28.42 8.14 4.18
C ASN A 136 -29.39 7.26 4.99
N LYS A 137 -29.74 7.69 6.22
CA LYS A 137 -30.64 6.97 7.14
C LYS A 137 -30.21 5.51 7.31
N LEU A 138 -28.93 5.33 7.64
CA LEU A 138 -28.31 4.04 7.93
C LEU A 138 -27.42 4.16 9.16
N THR A 139 -27.01 3.04 9.73
CA THR A 139 -26.05 2.99 10.83
C THR A 139 -24.86 2.16 10.42
N ILE A 140 -23.66 2.57 10.80
CA ILE A 140 -22.41 1.85 10.57
C ILE A 140 -21.82 1.49 11.93
N ALA A 141 -21.51 0.21 12.12
CA ALA A 141 -20.89 -0.24 13.35
C ALA A 141 -19.56 0.54 13.61
N PRO A 142 -19.30 1.06 14.83
CA PRO A 142 -18.09 1.83 15.12
C PRO A 142 -16.79 1.11 14.76
N GLU A 143 -16.78 -0.22 14.84
CA GLU A 143 -15.67 -1.10 14.47
C GLU A 143 -15.34 -1.00 12.97
N VAL A 144 -16.35 -0.79 12.11
CA VAL A 144 -16.16 -0.56 10.67
C VAL A 144 -15.46 0.78 10.45
N ILE A 145 -15.90 1.84 11.13
CA ILE A 145 -15.30 3.18 11.02
C ILE A 145 -13.84 3.16 11.50
N LYS A 146 -13.57 2.47 12.61
CA LYS A 146 -12.20 2.27 13.12
C LYS A 146 -11.32 1.50 12.13
N ASP A 147 -11.82 0.40 11.57
CA ASP A 147 -11.09 -0.39 10.55
C ASP A 147 -10.81 0.43 9.29
N ILE A 148 -11.77 1.25 8.83
CA ILE A 148 -11.56 2.20 7.73
C ILE A 148 -10.44 3.19 8.09
N TYR A 149 -10.48 3.81 9.27
CA TYR A 149 -9.41 4.72 9.68
C TYR A 149 -8.04 4.04 9.70
N GLU A 150 -7.93 2.85 10.29
CA GLU A 150 -6.66 2.13 10.39
C GLU A 150 -6.12 1.74 9.01
N ARG A 151 -6.97 1.16 8.14
CA ARG A 151 -6.56 0.70 6.82
C ARG A 151 -6.22 1.83 5.85
N THR A 152 -6.87 2.97 6.01
CA THR A 152 -6.62 4.18 5.22
C THR A 152 -5.55 5.08 5.82
N ASN A 153 -5.17 4.86 7.09
CA ASN A 153 -4.36 5.76 7.90
C ASN A 153 -4.90 7.21 7.87
N GLY A 154 -6.24 7.35 7.82
CA GLY A 154 -6.95 8.62 7.73
C GLY A 154 -6.81 9.38 6.40
N HIS A 155 -6.25 8.77 5.35
CA HIS A 155 -6.10 9.45 4.05
C HIS A 155 -7.48 9.83 3.48
N ALA A 156 -7.75 11.14 3.37
CA ALA A 156 -9.08 11.67 3.04
C ALA A 156 -9.69 11.05 1.77
N GLY A 157 -8.89 10.90 0.70
CA GLY A 157 -9.36 10.30 -0.54
C GLY A 157 -9.72 8.81 -0.41
N LEU A 158 -9.04 8.06 0.46
CA LEU A 158 -9.35 6.64 0.69
C LEU A 158 -10.55 6.50 1.63
N VAL A 159 -10.62 7.32 2.68
CA VAL A 159 -11.74 7.37 3.62
C VAL A 159 -13.05 7.61 2.87
N CYS A 160 -13.08 8.61 1.97
CA CYS A 160 -14.27 8.90 1.16
C CYS A 160 -14.52 7.83 0.08
N LEU A 161 -13.47 7.18 -0.44
CA LEU A 161 -13.63 6.06 -1.36
C LEU A 161 -14.30 4.87 -0.69
N CYS A 162 -13.98 4.57 0.57
CA CYS A 162 -14.69 3.55 1.35
C CYS A 162 -16.18 3.87 1.48
N GLY A 163 -16.54 5.13 1.80
CA GLY A 163 -17.95 5.54 1.87
C GLY A 163 -18.67 5.33 0.55
N ARG A 164 -18.05 5.72 -0.58
CA ARG A 164 -18.59 5.44 -1.91
C ARG A 164 -18.71 3.95 -2.21
N ALA A 165 -17.74 3.15 -1.78
CA ALA A 165 -17.75 1.70 -1.98
C ALA A 165 -18.87 1.04 -1.16
N ILE A 166 -19.12 1.50 0.07
CA ILE A 166 -20.26 1.09 0.91
C ILE A 166 -21.57 1.42 0.19
N GLN A 167 -21.74 2.66 -0.26
CA GLN A 167 -22.92 3.12 -0.99
C GLN A 167 -23.23 2.23 -2.20
N ASN A 168 -22.22 1.95 -3.01
CA ASN A 168 -22.40 1.27 -4.28
C ASN A 168 -22.55 -0.25 -4.17
N ASN A 169 -22.05 -0.88 -3.10
CA ASN A 169 -21.91 -2.35 -3.06
C ASN A 169 -22.57 -3.02 -1.84
N LEU A 170 -22.81 -2.28 -0.77
CA LEU A 170 -23.27 -2.83 0.51
C LEU A 170 -24.63 -2.31 0.95
N GLU A 171 -25.02 -1.09 0.58
CA GLU A 171 -26.30 -0.53 1.01
C GLU A 171 -27.52 -1.38 0.62
N GLU A 172 -27.50 -1.99 -0.56
CA GLU A 172 -28.58 -2.89 -1.02
C GLU A 172 -28.58 -4.24 -0.28
N LYS A 173 -27.50 -4.58 0.41
CA LYS A 173 -27.32 -5.84 1.16
C LYS A 173 -27.60 -5.67 2.66
N LEU A 174 -27.91 -4.44 3.11
CA LEU A 174 -28.20 -4.19 4.51
C LEU A 174 -29.52 -4.85 4.91
N ASP A 175 -29.63 -5.18 6.18
CA ASP A 175 -30.84 -5.72 6.78
C ASP A 175 -31.96 -4.65 6.87
N GLU A 176 -33.11 -5.03 7.42
CA GLU A 176 -34.24 -4.11 7.63
C GLU A 176 -33.89 -2.92 8.53
N ARG A 177 -32.87 -3.07 9.40
CA ARG A 177 -32.37 -2.00 10.27
C ARG A 177 -31.44 -1.05 9.55
N ARG A 178 -31.09 -1.33 8.28
CA ARG A 178 -30.09 -0.61 7.47
C ARG A 178 -28.78 -0.44 8.24
N CYS A 179 -28.35 -1.50 8.90
CA CYS A 179 -27.12 -1.50 9.69
C CYS A 179 -26.00 -2.19 8.94
N LEU A 180 -24.90 -1.48 8.68
CA LEU A 180 -23.66 -2.10 8.21
C LEU A 180 -22.90 -2.66 9.41
N ASP A 181 -23.01 -3.98 9.59
CA ASP A 181 -22.23 -4.69 10.59
C ASP A 181 -20.79 -4.97 10.11
N PHE A 182 -19.96 -5.34 11.07
CA PHE A 182 -18.54 -5.59 10.82
C PHE A 182 -18.30 -6.84 9.97
N THR A 183 -19.17 -7.86 10.07
CA THR A 183 -19.03 -9.10 9.29
C THR A 183 -19.24 -8.85 7.80
N LEU A 184 -20.28 -8.09 7.45
CA LEU A 184 -20.56 -7.70 6.08
C LEU A 184 -19.44 -6.82 5.51
N TRP A 185 -18.97 -5.83 6.28
CA TRP A 185 -17.82 -5.00 5.90
C TRP A 185 -16.56 -5.84 5.62
N LEU A 186 -16.23 -6.76 6.53
CA LEU A 186 -15.07 -7.63 6.41
C LEU A 186 -15.15 -8.57 5.21
N SER A 187 -16.34 -9.12 4.93
CA SER A 187 -16.56 -9.94 3.74
C SER A 187 -16.31 -9.15 2.45
N PHE A 188 -16.67 -7.86 2.44
CA PHE A 188 -16.46 -6.97 1.31
C PHE A 188 -14.98 -6.62 1.13
N VAL A 189 -14.29 -6.27 2.21
CA VAL A 189 -12.84 -6.02 2.20
C VAL A 189 -12.05 -7.28 1.81
N ALA A 190 -12.56 -8.46 2.16
CA ALA A 190 -11.97 -9.74 1.73
C ALA A 190 -12.13 -10.00 0.23
N SER A 191 -13.08 -9.35 -0.44
CA SER A 191 -13.43 -9.52 -1.86
C SER A 191 -12.58 -8.61 -2.77
N PRO A 192 -12.49 -8.87 -4.09
CA PRO A 192 -11.71 -8.01 -4.99
C PRO A 192 -12.38 -6.64 -5.21
N GLN A 193 -13.67 -6.52 -4.87
CA GLN A 193 -14.50 -5.36 -5.21
C GLN A 193 -13.94 -4.04 -4.65
N LEU A 194 -13.38 -4.04 -3.44
CA LEU A 194 -12.82 -2.81 -2.86
C LEU A 194 -11.54 -2.40 -3.60
N VAL A 195 -10.67 -3.35 -3.93
CA VAL A 195 -9.45 -3.06 -4.70
C VAL A 195 -9.79 -2.62 -6.10
N ASP A 196 -10.79 -3.23 -6.75
CA ASP A 196 -11.32 -2.78 -8.04
C ASP A 196 -11.85 -1.33 -7.95
N CYS A 197 -12.58 -0.99 -6.89
CA CYS A 197 -13.05 0.39 -6.66
C CYS A 197 -11.86 1.37 -6.54
N MET A 198 -10.79 0.96 -5.85
CA MET A 198 -9.58 1.76 -5.71
C MET A 198 -8.83 1.90 -7.04
N ALA A 199 -8.54 0.80 -7.73
CA ALA A 199 -7.82 0.78 -9.00
C ALA A 199 -8.56 1.57 -10.09
N ASN A 200 -9.89 1.66 -10.00
CA ASN A 200 -10.70 2.47 -10.92
C ASN A 200 -10.78 3.95 -10.58
N TYR A 201 -10.36 4.35 -9.39
CA TYR A 201 -10.30 5.75 -9.01
C TYR A 201 -9.10 6.43 -9.67
N SER A 202 -9.34 7.57 -10.32
CA SER A 202 -8.36 8.21 -11.22
C SER A 202 -7.00 8.45 -10.59
N THR A 203 -6.95 8.87 -9.32
CA THR A 203 -5.69 9.11 -8.58
C THR A 203 -4.88 7.83 -8.39
N PHE A 204 -5.52 6.75 -7.94
CA PHE A 204 -4.84 5.47 -7.72
C PHE A 204 -4.49 4.76 -9.03
N ARG A 205 -5.33 4.89 -10.05
CA ARG A 205 -5.01 4.43 -11.41
C ARG A 205 -3.73 5.09 -11.94
N LYS A 206 -3.61 6.42 -11.82
CA LYS A 206 -2.39 7.15 -12.19
C LYS A 206 -1.17 6.67 -11.40
N MET A 207 -1.32 6.42 -10.09
CA MET A 207 -0.26 5.85 -9.25
C MET A 207 0.18 4.48 -9.80
N ILE A 208 -0.76 3.56 -10.03
CA ILE A 208 -0.48 2.22 -10.59
C ILE A 208 0.25 2.35 -11.94
N ASP A 209 -0.28 3.15 -12.86
CA ASP A 209 0.31 3.37 -14.18
C ASP A 209 1.75 3.90 -14.08
N ASN A 210 2.04 4.79 -13.12
CA ASN A 210 3.39 5.30 -12.90
C ASN A 210 4.33 4.24 -12.33
N LEU A 211 3.87 3.44 -11.36
CA LEU A 211 4.70 2.43 -10.70
C LEU A 211 5.05 1.25 -11.62
N ILE A 212 4.24 0.98 -12.66
CA ILE A 212 4.49 -0.08 -13.64
C ILE A 212 5.53 0.33 -14.69
N LYS A 213 5.79 1.63 -14.88
CA LYS A 213 6.72 2.10 -15.92
C LYS A 213 8.16 1.64 -15.65
N PRO A 214 8.98 1.44 -16.70
CA PRO A 214 10.36 0.99 -16.56
C PRO A 214 11.26 1.90 -15.71
N ASP A 215 11.00 3.20 -15.69
CA ASP A 215 11.72 4.19 -14.88
C ASP A 215 11.48 4.02 -13.38
N ALA A 216 10.29 3.54 -12.98
CA ALA A 216 9.95 3.23 -11.60
C ALA A 216 10.58 1.92 -11.09
N LYS A 217 11.18 1.09 -11.96
CA LYS A 217 11.64 -0.27 -11.61
C LYS A 217 12.56 -0.31 -10.39
N LYS A 218 13.54 0.60 -10.31
CA LYS A 218 14.47 0.69 -9.16
C LYS A 218 13.75 1.02 -7.86
N ALA A 219 12.78 1.94 -7.92
CA ALA A 219 11.97 2.30 -6.76
C ALA A 219 11.09 1.12 -6.33
N MET A 220 10.55 0.36 -7.27
CA MET A 220 9.75 -0.83 -6.99
C MET A 220 10.58 -2.00 -6.43
N ASP A 221 11.83 -2.18 -6.89
CA ASP A 221 12.75 -3.16 -6.30
C ASP A 221 13.07 -2.80 -4.85
N PHE A 222 13.34 -1.51 -4.61
CA PHE A 222 13.55 -0.99 -3.26
C PHE A 222 12.32 -1.19 -2.38
N LEU A 223 11.13 -0.79 -2.84
CA LEU A 223 9.85 -0.95 -2.13
C LEU A 223 9.60 -2.42 -1.76
N ARG A 224 9.70 -3.35 -2.73
CA ARG A 224 9.52 -4.79 -2.53
C ARG A 224 10.50 -5.36 -1.49
N SER A 225 11.72 -4.82 -1.45
CA SER A 225 12.76 -5.31 -0.54
C SER A 225 12.67 -4.77 0.90
N VAL A 226 12.02 -3.61 1.12
CA VAL A 226 12.07 -2.90 2.42
C VAL A 226 10.70 -2.60 3.03
N PHE A 227 9.65 -2.36 2.24
CA PHE A 227 8.41 -1.77 2.76
C PHE A 227 7.16 -2.62 2.58
N ILE A 228 7.09 -3.44 1.53
CA ILE A 228 5.87 -4.21 1.27
C ILE A 228 5.51 -5.08 2.49
N GLY A 229 4.26 -4.94 2.92
CA GLY A 229 3.70 -5.64 4.08
C GLY A 229 4.29 -5.23 5.42
N PHE A 230 4.98 -4.08 5.51
CA PHE A 230 5.55 -3.54 6.74
C PHE A 230 5.15 -2.08 6.94
N PHE A 231 4.49 -1.80 8.07
CA PHE A 231 3.80 -0.54 8.30
C PHE A 231 4.49 0.40 9.29
N ASP A 232 5.58 -0.05 9.93
CA ASP A 232 6.37 0.80 10.82
C ASP A 232 7.39 1.64 10.05
N PHE A 233 7.95 2.64 10.73
CA PHE A 233 8.98 3.50 10.19
C PHE A 233 10.33 2.78 10.04
N VAL A 234 10.96 2.99 8.89
CA VAL A 234 12.30 2.52 8.54
C VAL A 234 13.20 3.72 8.28
N GLN A 235 14.34 3.76 8.95
CA GLN A 235 15.38 4.76 8.72
C GLN A 235 16.23 4.37 7.51
N ILE A 236 16.31 5.26 6.52
CA ILE A 236 17.05 5.06 5.28
C ILE A 236 18.28 5.96 5.28
N ASN A 237 19.47 5.34 5.32
CA ASN A 237 20.73 6.07 5.42
C ASN A 237 21.42 6.30 4.07
N ASP A 238 21.20 5.42 3.11
CA ASP A 238 21.79 5.53 1.77
C ASP A 238 21.14 6.65 0.95
N ASN A 239 21.96 7.41 0.23
CA ASN A 239 21.48 8.58 -0.51
C ASN A 239 20.66 8.23 -1.75
N GLU A 240 20.96 7.13 -2.44
CA GLU A 240 20.18 6.70 -3.60
C GLU A 240 18.87 6.07 -3.13
N GLU A 241 18.88 5.25 -2.09
CA GLU A 241 17.65 4.71 -1.49
C GLU A 241 16.74 5.83 -0.97
N ARG A 242 17.29 6.89 -0.38
CA ARG A 242 16.51 8.09 0.01
C ARG A 242 15.81 8.72 -1.19
N ARG A 243 16.48 8.82 -2.34
CA ARG A 243 15.85 9.34 -3.57
C ARG A 243 14.72 8.44 -4.06
N LEU A 244 14.89 7.11 -3.96
CA LEU A 244 13.84 6.15 -4.30
C LEU A 244 12.66 6.26 -3.33
N ALA A 245 12.91 6.40 -2.03
CA ALA A 245 11.89 6.60 -1.01
C ALA A 245 11.14 7.94 -1.18
N ASP A 246 11.85 9.01 -1.54
CA ASP A 246 11.27 10.31 -1.89
C ASP A 246 10.36 10.20 -3.10
N TYR A 247 10.80 9.51 -4.16
CA TYR A 247 9.97 9.23 -5.33
C TYR A 247 8.69 8.48 -4.94
N LEU A 248 8.79 7.44 -4.12
CA LEU A 248 7.63 6.67 -3.66
C LEU A 248 6.71 7.51 -2.76
N THR A 249 7.26 8.43 -1.97
CA THR A 249 6.49 9.36 -1.14
C THR A 249 5.71 10.34 -2.03
N VAL A 250 6.34 10.80 -3.11
CA VAL A 250 5.71 11.63 -4.13
C VAL A 250 4.56 10.91 -4.83
N GLN A 251 4.71 9.61 -5.13
CA GLN A 251 3.64 8.81 -5.71
C GLN A 251 2.49 8.52 -4.72
N GLY A 252 2.62 8.88 -3.44
CA GLY A 252 1.63 8.57 -2.40
C GLY A 252 1.75 7.16 -1.81
N VAL A 253 2.83 6.44 -2.14
CA VAL A 253 3.12 5.09 -1.65
C VAL A 253 3.70 5.13 -0.24
N LEU A 254 4.74 5.93 -0.04
CA LEU A 254 5.35 6.09 1.27
C LEU A 254 4.91 7.40 1.94
N MET A 255 5.09 7.47 3.24
CA MET A 255 5.01 8.71 4.00
C MET A 255 6.25 8.88 4.86
N LYS A 256 6.65 10.14 5.06
CA LYS A 256 7.73 10.52 5.96
C LYS A 256 7.20 10.84 7.35
N GLU A 257 7.97 10.50 8.37
CA GLU A 257 7.68 10.87 9.76
C GLU A 257 7.68 12.41 9.94
N ASN A 258 8.70 13.07 9.42
CA ASN A 258 8.81 14.52 9.33
C ASN A 258 9.76 14.90 8.18
N GLU A 259 9.87 16.19 7.84
CA GLU A 259 10.64 16.63 6.67
C GLU A 259 12.16 16.42 6.80
N ASN A 260 12.66 16.43 8.04
CA ASN A 260 14.08 16.39 8.36
C ASN A 260 14.59 14.97 8.66
N ASN A 261 13.68 14.02 8.91
CA ASN A 261 14.01 12.63 9.18
C ASN A 261 13.99 11.83 7.89
N HIS A 262 14.99 10.97 7.72
CA HIS A 262 15.03 9.99 6.65
C HIS A 262 14.27 8.71 7.04
N SER A 263 13.13 8.91 7.69
CA SER A 263 12.28 7.88 8.27
C SER A 263 11.00 7.77 7.46
N TYR A 264 10.76 6.59 6.88
CA TYR A 264 9.65 6.35 5.94
C TYR A 264 8.84 5.15 6.38
N ARG A 265 7.54 5.13 6.07
CA ARG A 265 6.68 3.94 6.19
C ARG A 265 5.66 3.89 5.06
N MET A 266 4.98 2.77 4.90
CA MET A 266 3.83 2.69 4.00
C MET A 266 2.75 3.72 4.37
N SER A 267 2.23 4.43 3.37
CA SER A 267 1.23 5.49 3.55
C SER A 267 -0.08 4.97 4.13
N SER A 268 -0.50 3.78 3.70
CA SER A 268 -1.63 3.05 4.26
C SER A 268 -1.57 1.57 3.88
N ILE A 269 -2.35 0.77 4.59
CA ILE A 269 -2.54 -0.66 4.33
C ILE A 269 -3.21 -0.87 2.98
N PHE A 270 -4.22 -0.06 2.66
CA PHE A 270 -4.90 -0.18 1.38
C PHE A 270 -3.98 0.15 0.20
N VAL A 271 -3.08 1.13 0.33
CA VAL A 271 -2.09 1.39 -0.73
C VAL A 271 -1.13 0.21 -0.88
N ASP A 272 -0.68 -0.38 0.23
CA ASP A 272 0.16 -1.59 0.18
C ASP A 272 -0.56 -2.76 -0.51
N GLY A 273 -1.80 -3.06 -0.11
CA GLY A 273 -2.63 -4.10 -0.73
C GLY A 273 -2.90 -3.86 -2.23
N LEU A 274 -3.19 -2.61 -2.61
CA LEU A 274 -3.37 -2.22 -4.02
C LEU A 274 -2.09 -2.49 -4.83
N ILE A 275 -0.92 -2.15 -4.29
CA ILE A 275 0.36 -2.39 -4.95
C ILE A 275 0.64 -3.89 -5.07
N GLN A 276 0.37 -4.66 -4.02
CA GLN A 276 0.54 -6.12 -4.02
C GLN A 276 -0.35 -6.82 -5.05
N GLN A 277 -1.54 -6.29 -5.36
CA GLN A 277 -2.47 -6.87 -6.32
C GLN A 277 -2.24 -6.36 -7.75
N GLU A 278 -2.08 -5.05 -7.94
CA GLU A 278 -2.10 -4.42 -9.27
C GLU A 278 -0.71 -4.19 -9.87
N VAL A 279 0.33 -4.05 -9.04
CA VAL A 279 1.67 -3.64 -9.51
C VAL A 279 2.68 -4.78 -9.42
N ILE A 280 2.79 -5.42 -8.24
CA ILE A 280 3.79 -6.47 -7.99
C ILE A 280 3.64 -7.65 -8.97
N PRO A 281 2.44 -8.20 -9.24
CA PRO A 281 2.29 -9.33 -10.17
C PRO A 281 2.60 -8.97 -11.63
N VAL A 282 2.44 -7.69 -12.00
CA VAL A 282 2.77 -7.19 -13.33
C VAL A 282 4.29 -7.10 -13.52
N LEU A 283 5.01 -6.59 -12.53
CA LEU A 283 6.46 -6.40 -12.59
C LEU A 283 7.26 -7.70 -12.31
N TYR A 284 6.74 -8.58 -11.47
CA TYR A 284 7.46 -9.75 -10.94
C TYR A 284 6.68 -11.04 -11.18
N LYS A 285 6.77 -11.54 -12.42
CA LYS A 285 5.89 -12.59 -12.97
C LYS A 285 6.26 -14.04 -12.62
N SER A 286 7.28 -14.26 -11.79
CA SER A 286 7.76 -15.62 -11.47
C SER A 286 6.66 -16.44 -10.80
N LEU A 287 6.40 -17.63 -11.33
CA LEU A 287 5.40 -18.60 -10.88
C LEU A 287 5.88 -20.04 -11.18
N PRO A 288 5.33 -21.07 -10.49
CA PRO A 288 5.65 -22.47 -10.79
C PRO A 288 5.25 -22.88 -12.20
N THR A 289 6.06 -23.72 -12.85
CA THR A 289 5.81 -24.17 -14.23
C THR A 289 4.79 -25.30 -14.33
N ILE A 290 4.35 -25.84 -13.20
CA ILE A 290 3.35 -26.92 -13.13
C ILE A 290 1.94 -26.32 -12.99
N SER A 291 0.92 -27.11 -13.33
CA SER A 291 -0.47 -26.73 -13.05
C SER A 291 -0.74 -26.66 -11.55
N VAL A 292 -1.62 -25.76 -11.11
CA VAL A 292 -2.06 -25.65 -9.71
C VAL A 292 -2.52 -27.01 -9.17
N PRO A 293 -1.82 -27.59 -8.18
CA PRO A 293 -2.14 -28.89 -7.60
C PRO A 293 -3.56 -28.97 -7.05
N ARG A 294 -4.33 -29.92 -7.56
CA ARG A 294 -5.74 -30.13 -7.20
C ARG A 294 -6.06 -31.60 -6.97
N THR A 295 -7.05 -31.86 -6.14
CA THR A 295 -7.67 -33.18 -5.99
C THR A 295 -8.56 -33.50 -7.19
N LYS A 296 -9.01 -34.75 -7.32
CA LYS A 296 -9.98 -35.14 -8.36
C LYS A 296 -11.30 -34.35 -8.24
N ASP A 297 -11.65 -33.97 -7.02
CA ASP A 297 -12.87 -33.20 -6.73
C ASP A 297 -12.68 -31.68 -6.84
N ASN A 298 -11.53 -31.23 -7.37
CA ASN A 298 -11.15 -29.85 -7.61
C ASN A 298 -10.91 -29.01 -6.34
N PHE A 299 -10.59 -29.64 -5.21
CA PHE A 299 -10.05 -28.93 -4.05
C PHE A 299 -8.55 -28.64 -4.26
N LEU A 300 -8.08 -27.52 -3.76
CA LEU A 300 -6.66 -27.17 -3.75
C LEU A 300 -5.90 -28.13 -2.84
N LYS A 301 -4.75 -28.63 -3.31
CA LYS A 301 -3.79 -29.35 -2.48
C LYS A 301 -2.82 -28.35 -1.87
N THR A 302 -3.26 -27.69 -0.79
CA THR A 302 -2.56 -26.53 -0.22
C THR A 302 -1.09 -26.82 0.12
N LEU A 303 -0.77 -27.97 0.71
CA LEU A 303 0.63 -28.33 1.01
C LEU A 303 1.50 -28.45 -0.25
N ASP A 304 0.98 -29.07 -1.32
CA ASP A 304 1.70 -29.20 -2.60
C ASP A 304 1.90 -27.82 -3.25
N ILE A 305 0.87 -26.97 -3.19
CA ILE A 305 0.95 -25.57 -3.64
C ILE A 305 2.06 -24.82 -2.89
N LEU A 306 2.10 -24.91 -1.56
CA LEU A 306 3.13 -24.24 -0.75
C LEU A 306 4.54 -24.71 -1.12
N LYS A 307 4.74 -26.03 -1.30
CA LYS A 307 6.03 -26.60 -1.68
C LYS A 307 6.53 -26.07 -3.02
N GLU A 308 5.64 -25.96 -4.01
CA GLU A 308 6.00 -25.50 -5.34
C GLU A 308 6.14 -23.97 -5.40
N ALA A 309 5.32 -23.23 -4.65
CA ALA A 309 5.43 -21.78 -4.56
C ALA A 309 6.79 -21.35 -3.99
N ILE A 310 7.27 -22.01 -2.93
CA ILE A 310 8.55 -21.69 -2.28
C ILE A 310 9.74 -21.83 -3.23
N ARG A 311 9.67 -22.75 -4.19
CA ARG A 311 10.70 -22.92 -5.22
C ARG A 311 10.85 -21.72 -6.15
N CYS A 312 9.85 -20.86 -6.20
CA CYS A 312 9.82 -19.66 -7.04
C CYS A 312 10.10 -18.36 -6.26
N PHE A 313 10.47 -18.46 -4.97
CA PHE A 313 10.88 -17.32 -4.17
C PHE A 313 12.14 -16.68 -4.73
N ASP A 314 12.20 -15.36 -4.67
CA ASP A 314 13.39 -14.61 -5.04
C ASP A 314 14.46 -14.73 -3.95
N LYS A 315 15.42 -15.63 -4.17
CA LYS A 315 16.51 -15.92 -3.22
C LYS A 315 17.27 -14.66 -2.80
N ASN A 316 17.47 -13.72 -3.73
CA ASN A 316 18.18 -12.48 -3.41
C ASN A 316 17.38 -11.62 -2.43
N ILE A 317 16.05 -11.59 -2.54
CA ILE A 317 15.21 -10.87 -1.55
C ILE A 317 15.32 -11.52 -0.18
N ILE A 318 15.20 -12.85 -0.10
CA ILE A 318 15.29 -13.55 1.19
C ILE A 318 16.67 -13.36 1.83
N SER A 319 17.75 -13.55 1.07
CA SER A 319 19.11 -13.40 1.59
C SER A 319 19.45 -11.96 1.98
N ASN A 320 18.95 -10.95 1.25
CA ASN A 320 19.18 -9.55 1.60
C ASN A 320 18.33 -9.10 2.80
N ALA A 321 17.22 -9.79 3.09
CA ALA A 321 16.33 -9.42 4.18
C ALA A 321 17.01 -9.48 5.57
N TYR A 322 18.03 -10.32 5.77
CA TYR A 322 18.81 -10.37 7.01
C TYR A 322 19.43 -9.01 7.39
N ASN A 323 19.69 -8.15 6.40
CA ASN A 323 20.31 -6.83 6.62
C ASN A 323 19.32 -5.67 6.50
N ARG A 324 18.18 -5.87 5.81
CA ARG A 324 17.29 -4.76 5.39
C ARG A 324 15.86 -4.89 5.89
N SER A 325 15.38 -6.12 6.11
CA SER A 325 13.99 -6.44 6.46
C SER A 325 13.96 -7.56 7.48
N PHE A 326 14.58 -7.31 8.63
CA PHE A 326 14.80 -8.31 9.67
C PHE A 326 14.02 -8.02 10.95
N LYS A 327 13.92 -9.03 11.80
CA LYS A 327 13.63 -8.91 13.22
C LYS A 327 14.71 -9.63 14.02
N THR A 328 14.84 -9.27 15.29
CA THR A 328 15.73 -9.98 16.23
C THR A 328 14.95 -11.08 16.93
N VAL A 329 15.50 -12.29 16.98
CA VAL A 329 14.82 -13.46 17.59
C VAL A 329 15.56 -14.01 18.81
N LEU A 330 14.79 -14.61 19.73
CA LEU A 330 15.29 -15.18 20.97
C LEU A 330 15.65 -16.67 20.85
N VAL A 331 15.08 -17.36 19.87
CA VAL A 331 15.38 -18.77 19.58
C VAL A 331 16.79 -18.91 19.00
N PRO A 332 17.46 -20.06 19.22
CA PRO A 332 18.79 -20.29 18.66
C PRO A 332 18.73 -20.43 17.13
N VAL A 333 19.66 -19.75 16.46
CA VAL A 333 19.88 -19.80 15.00
C VAL A 333 21.39 -19.80 14.81
N ASP A 334 21.94 -20.79 14.11
CA ASP A 334 23.39 -21.02 14.02
C ASP A 334 24.06 -21.04 15.41
N SER A 335 23.41 -21.68 16.38
CA SER A 335 23.79 -21.78 17.80
C SER A 335 23.84 -20.43 18.55
N CYS A 336 23.32 -19.35 17.97
CA CYS A 336 23.33 -18.01 18.54
C CYS A 336 21.91 -17.51 18.85
N ARG A 337 21.76 -16.71 19.91
CA ARG A 337 20.50 -15.99 20.23
C ARG A 337 20.64 -14.50 19.92
N ASN A 338 19.52 -13.80 19.84
CA ASN A 338 19.45 -12.37 19.50
C ASN A 338 20.05 -12.06 18.12
N VAL A 339 19.84 -12.97 17.17
CA VAL A 339 20.28 -12.77 15.79
C VAL A 339 19.19 -12.14 14.94
N ALA A 340 19.61 -11.42 13.91
CA ALA A 340 18.72 -10.92 12.87
C ALA A 340 18.31 -12.06 11.94
N VAL A 341 17.00 -12.18 11.69
CA VAL A 341 16.39 -13.09 10.70
C VAL A 341 15.36 -12.33 9.88
N PRO A 342 15.06 -12.75 8.63
CA PRO A 342 14.03 -12.09 7.83
C PRO A 342 12.71 -12.05 8.58
N ARG A 343 12.07 -10.90 8.58
CA ARG A 343 10.75 -10.73 9.20
C ARG A 343 9.67 -11.34 8.32
N LYS A 344 8.53 -11.62 8.94
CA LYS A 344 7.35 -12.25 8.32
C LYS A 344 6.93 -11.63 6.98
N SER A 345 6.91 -10.30 6.88
CA SER A 345 6.45 -9.60 5.67
C SER A 345 7.23 -9.96 4.41
N VAL A 346 8.47 -10.42 4.55
CA VAL A 346 9.32 -10.85 3.43
C VAL A 346 8.79 -12.13 2.81
N TYR A 347 8.45 -13.13 3.63
CA TYR A 347 7.89 -14.40 3.16
C TYR A 347 6.45 -14.23 2.67
N ASP A 348 5.67 -13.41 3.39
CA ASP A 348 4.28 -13.08 3.03
C ASP A 348 4.18 -12.47 1.64
N ASN A 349 4.96 -11.43 1.37
CA ASN A 349 4.98 -10.77 0.06
C ASN A 349 5.42 -11.73 -1.07
N GLU A 350 6.45 -12.54 -0.85
CA GLU A 350 6.89 -13.51 -1.87
C GLU A 350 5.83 -14.58 -2.13
N LEU A 351 5.22 -15.12 -1.08
CA LEU A 351 4.17 -16.12 -1.22
C LEU A 351 2.95 -15.53 -1.92
N ASN A 352 2.45 -14.38 -1.44
CA ASN A 352 1.28 -13.71 -2.00
C ASN A 352 1.48 -13.38 -3.48
N ARG A 353 2.62 -12.81 -3.86
CA ARG A 353 2.97 -12.54 -5.27
C ARG A 353 2.89 -13.80 -6.13
N ILE A 354 3.42 -14.92 -5.66
CA ILE A 354 3.47 -16.16 -6.42
C ILE A 354 2.08 -16.78 -6.54
N LEU A 355 1.34 -16.84 -5.43
CA LEU A 355 -0.02 -17.37 -5.41
C LEU A 355 -0.95 -16.54 -6.31
N THR A 356 -0.91 -15.21 -6.24
CA THR A 356 -1.67 -14.32 -7.13
C THR A 356 -1.29 -14.54 -8.60
N ASN A 357 0.01 -14.65 -8.91
CA ASN A 357 0.44 -14.92 -10.28
C ASN A 357 0.03 -16.31 -10.79
N TRP A 358 -0.06 -17.30 -9.91
CA TRP A 358 -0.27 -18.69 -10.29
C TRP A 358 -1.74 -19.10 -10.22
N ILE A 359 -2.35 -18.97 -9.04
CA ILE A 359 -3.71 -19.40 -8.77
C ILE A 359 -4.73 -18.51 -9.47
N THR A 360 -4.60 -17.19 -9.37
CA THR A 360 -5.57 -16.29 -10.01
C THR A 360 -5.52 -16.39 -11.53
N LYS A 361 -4.31 -16.45 -12.12
CA LYS A 361 -4.18 -16.55 -13.59
C LYS A 361 -4.62 -17.90 -14.17
N GLU A 362 -4.39 -19.01 -13.46
CA GLU A 362 -4.72 -20.35 -13.97
C GLU A 362 -6.16 -20.77 -13.62
N CYS A 363 -6.64 -20.40 -12.44
CA CYS A 363 -7.90 -20.93 -11.89
C CYS A 363 -9.03 -19.91 -11.81
N ASP A 364 -8.74 -18.61 -12.01
CA ASP A 364 -9.68 -17.52 -11.71
C ASP A 364 -10.17 -17.56 -10.25
N PHE A 365 -9.30 -18.02 -9.35
CA PHE A 365 -9.58 -18.05 -7.91
C PHE A 365 -9.00 -16.80 -7.24
N GLN A 366 -9.66 -16.40 -6.16
CA GLN A 366 -9.28 -15.20 -5.44
C GLN A 366 -8.16 -15.48 -4.46
N VAL A 367 -7.11 -14.67 -4.49
CA VAL A 367 -6.02 -14.65 -3.50
C VAL A 367 -5.96 -13.25 -2.90
N THR A 368 -6.17 -13.13 -1.59
CA THR A 368 -6.15 -11.86 -0.88
C THR A 368 -5.04 -11.88 0.18
N GLY A 369 -4.10 -10.95 0.09
CA GLY A 369 -3.06 -10.74 1.10
C GLY A 369 -3.50 -9.76 2.19
N GLN A 370 -2.98 -9.96 3.40
CA GLN A 370 -3.08 -9.15 4.61
C GLN A 370 -4.50 -8.75 4.99
N TRP A 371 -5.24 -9.69 5.55
CA TRP A 371 -6.56 -9.45 6.10
C TRP A 371 -6.48 -8.89 7.52
N HIS A 372 -6.93 -7.65 7.72
CA HIS A 372 -6.84 -6.96 9.01
C HIS A 372 -8.11 -7.08 9.83
N LEU A 373 -7.92 -7.28 11.12
CA LEU A 373 -8.96 -7.21 12.13
C LEU A 373 -8.41 -6.52 13.37
N ILE A 374 -9.24 -5.63 13.92
CA ILE A 374 -9.06 -5.06 15.25
C ILE A 374 -9.73 -6.01 16.24
N ASP A 375 -9.05 -6.39 17.30
CA ASP A 375 -9.67 -7.05 18.44
C ASP A 375 -10.01 -6.00 19.50
N HIS A 376 -11.25 -6.08 19.96
CA HIS A 376 -11.82 -5.21 20.95
C HIS A 376 -11.83 -5.90 22.32
N ALA A 377 -10.77 -6.64 22.66
CA ALA A 377 -10.58 -7.14 24.01
C ALA A 377 -10.38 -5.95 24.95
N GLY A 378 -11.47 -5.47 25.52
CA GLY A 378 -11.51 -4.30 26.39
C GLY A 378 -10.50 -4.41 27.52
N ASN A 379 -9.44 -3.62 27.41
CA ASN A 379 -8.58 -3.07 28.46
C ASN A 379 -7.43 -2.33 27.77
N ASP A 380 -6.91 -1.29 28.42
CA ASP A 380 -5.86 -0.34 27.99
C ASP A 380 -4.47 -0.95 27.63
N GLN A 381 -4.43 -2.17 27.11
CA GLN A 381 -3.24 -2.77 26.52
C GLN A 381 -3.34 -2.59 25.00
N LYS A 382 -2.48 -1.72 24.45
CA LYS A 382 -2.16 -1.52 23.02
C LYS A 382 -3.06 -2.36 22.09
N ASP A 383 -3.97 -1.71 21.36
CA ASP A 383 -4.73 -2.32 20.26
C ASP A 383 -3.85 -3.34 19.53
N LYS A 384 -4.04 -4.63 19.83
CA LYS A 384 -3.23 -5.67 19.20
C LYS A 384 -3.84 -5.86 17.81
N HIS A 385 -3.07 -5.51 16.79
CA HIS A 385 -3.49 -5.74 15.41
C HIS A 385 -3.40 -7.23 15.10
N TYR A 386 -4.47 -7.78 14.55
CA TYR A 386 -4.64 -9.20 14.37
C TYR A 386 -4.86 -9.47 12.87
N TYR A 387 -3.88 -10.12 12.26
CA TYR A 387 -3.83 -10.37 10.82
C TYR A 387 -4.04 -11.85 10.53
N SER A 388 -4.82 -12.16 9.49
CA SER A 388 -4.58 -13.35 8.67
C SER A 388 -3.80 -12.91 7.44
N ASP A 389 -2.80 -13.68 7.04
CA ASP A 389 -1.83 -13.21 6.06
C ASP A 389 -2.26 -13.43 4.63
N ILE A 390 -2.78 -14.61 4.31
CA ILE A 390 -3.25 -14.90 2.96
C ILE A 390 -4.53 -15.73 3.05
N VAL A 391 -5.54 -15.31 2.30
CA VAL A 391 -6.80 -16.02 2.14
C VAL A 391 -6.97 -16.41 0.67
N ILE A 392 -7.27 -17.68 0.41
CA ILE A 392 -7.57 -18.18 -0.94
C ILE A 392 -9.03 -18.63 -0.96
N ILE A 393 -9.84 -17.99 -1.82
CA ILE A 393 -11.27 -18.29 -1.96
C ILE A 393 -11.51 -18.93 -3.32
N THR A 394 -12.14 -20.10 -3.27
CA THR A 394 -12.59 -20.87 -4.44
C THR A 394 -14.09 -21.20 -4.27
N PRO A 395 -14.78 -21.67 -5.31
CA PRO A 395 -16.19 -22.06 -5.19
C PRO A 395 -16.49 -23.17 -4.17
N LYS A 396 -15.48 -23.95 -3.73
CA LYS A 396 -15.66 -25.10 -2.81
C LYS A 396 -14.86 -24.99 -1.52
N GLN A 397 -13.91 -24.06 -1.46
CA GLN A 397 -12.86 -24.06 -0.44
C GLN A 397 -12.43 -22.64 -0.13
N THR A 398 -12.34 -22.34 1.16
CA THR A 398 -11.75 -21.11 1.68
C THR A 398 -10.58 -21.53 2.56
N VAL A 399 -9.38 -21.21 2.09
CA VAL A 399 -8.12 -21.54 2.76
C VAL A 399 -7.60 -20.30 3.46
N VAL A 400 -7.28 -20.43 4.75
CA VAL A 400 -6.65 -19.38 5.55
C VAL A 400 -5.22 -19.77 5.87
N LEU A 401 -4.26 -18.93 5.49
CA LEU A 401 -2.84 -19.08 5.78
C LEU A 401 -2.41 -18.02 6.81
N GLU A 402 -1.91 -18.49 7.96
CA GLU A 402 -1.25 -17.68 8.98
C GLU A 402 0.25 -17.95 8.90
N LEU A 403 1.00 -16.94 8.46
CA LEU A 403 2.44 -17.00 8.29
C LEU A 403 3.15 -16.54 9.56
N LEU A 404 4.22 -17.25 9.92
CA LEU A 404 5.16 -16.83 10.94
C LEU A 404 6.59 -16.90 10.40
N ALA A 405 7.47 -16.08 10.98
CA ALA A 405 8.89 -16.07 10.68
C ALA A 405 9.69 -16.35 11.96
N THR A 406 10.37 -17.49 12.05
CA THR A 406 11.21 -17.90 13.19
C THR A 406 10.59 -17.52 14.55
N PRO A 407 9.36 -17.98 14.83
CA PRO A 407 8.65 -17.65 16.07
C PRO A 407 9.17 -18.48 17.24
N THR A 408 8.91 -18.02 18.46
CA THR A 408 9.00 -18.87 19.66
C THR A 408 7.82 -19.84 19.70
N LYS A 409 7.93 -20.92 20.49
CA LYS A 409 6.81 -21.84 20.74
C LYS A 409 5.56 -21.13 21.29
N ASN A 410 5.74 -20.15 22.17
CA ASN A 410 4.62 -19.38 22.73
C ASN A 410 3.91 -18.55 21.64
N GLU A 411 4.67 -17.95 20.72
CA GLU A 411 4.10 -17.22 19.58
C GLU A 411 3.32 -18.19 18.66
N LEU A 412 3.85 -19.39 18.39
CA LEU A 412 3.12 -20.41 17.63
C LEU A 412 1.80 -20.81 18.30
N GLU A 413 1.79 -20.99 19.63
CA GLU A 413 0.57 -21.29 20.39
C GLU A 413 -0.45 -20.15 20.36
N GLU A 414 0.01 -18.90 20.52
CA GLU A 414 -0.83 -17.70 20.44
C GLU A 414 -1.49 -17.59 19.06
N HIS A 415 -0.69 -17.70 18.00
CA HIS A 415 -1.19 -17.61 16.62
C HIS A 415 -2.09 -18.80 16.25
N SER A 416 -1.82 -20.00 16.77
CA SER A 416 -2.70 -21.18 16.57
C SER A 416 -4.09 -20.98 17.17
N LYS A 417 -4.20 -20.32 18.33
CA LYS A 417 -5.51 -20.01 18.92
C LYS A 417 -6.21 -18.92 18.12
N ARG A 418 -5.44 -17.92 17.71
CA ARG A 418 -5.92 -16.74 17.03
C ARG A 418 -6.48 -17.04 15.64
N VAL A 419 -5.82 -17.90 14.87
CA VAL A 419 -6.23 -18.20 13.50
C VAL A 419 -7.65 -18.78 13.40
N LEU A 420 -8.12 -19.46 14.47
CA LEU A 420 -9.47 -20.01 14.55
C LEU A 420 -10.55 -18.93 14.50
N ASN A 421 -10.31 -17.78 15.15
CA ASN A 421 -11.26 -16.66 15.15
C ASN A 421 -11.42 -16.08 13.73
N TYR A 422 -10.35 -16.05 12.94
CA TYR A 422 -10.40 -15.58 11.55
C TYR A 422 -11.10 -16.59 10.66
N ALA A 423 -10.76 -17.86 10.83
CA ALA A 423 -11.34 -18.96 10.07
C ALA A 423 -12.86 -19.00 10.25
N GLU A 424 -13.36 -18.79 11.47
CA GLU A 424 -14.79 -18.70 11.74
C GLU A 424 -15.45 -17.54 10.97
N LYS A 425 -14.90 -16.33 11.08
CA LYS A 425 -15.43 -15.13 10.39
C LYS A 425 -15.43 -15.26 8.86
N LEU A 426 -14.42 -15.94 8.31
CA LEU A 426 -14.28 -16.18 6.87
C LEU A 426 -15.01 -17.44 6.40
N SER A 427 -15.66 -18.19 7.32
CA SER A 427 -16.21 -19.52 7.03
C SER A 427 -15.19 -20.44 6.35
N ALA A 428 -13.93 -20.36 6.79
CA ALA A 428 -12.83 -21.12 6.24
C ALA A 428 -12.95 -22.60 6.58
N ASN A 429 -12.69 -23.44 5.58
CA ASN A 429 -12.75 -24.89 5.73
C ASN A 429 -11.37 -25.56 5.71
N GLU A 430 -10.31 -24.78 5.47
CA GLU A 430 -8.93 -25.24 5.63
C GLU A 430 -8.08 -24.14 6.27
N ILE A 431 -7.33 -24.49 7.32
CA ILE A 431 -6.57 -23.55 8.13
C ILE A 431 -5.12 -24.04 8.20
N TRP A 432 -4.17 -23.18 7.84
CA TRP A 432 -2.75 -23.47 7.88
C TRP A 432 -1.97 -22.47 8.70
N ILE A 433 -1.13 -22.98 9.59
CA ILE A 433 0.04 -22.26 10.08
C ILE A 433 1.22 -22.56 9.13
N VAL A 434 1.81 -21.52 8.55
CA VAL A 434 2.97 -21.62 7.66
C VAL A 434 4.16 -20.94 8.34
N ASN A 435 5.04 -21.73 8.95
CA ASN A 435 6.19 -21.21 9.67
C ASN A 435 7.46 -21.29 8.81
N PHE A 436 7.95 -20.14 8.34
CA PHE A 436 9.27 -20.01 7.74
C PHE A 436 10.30 -19.73 8.84
N THR A 437 11.31 -20.58 8.98
CA THR A 437 12.18 -20.52 10.16
C THR A 437 13.65 -20.77 9.85
N CYS A 438 14.50 -20.04 10.55
CA CYS A 438 15.94 -20.30 10.62
C CYS A 438 16.33 -20.93 11.97
N GLU A 439 15.36 -21.25 12.83
CA GLU A 439 15.60 -21.83 14.15
C GLU A 439 16.31 -23.18 14.05
N ASP A 440 17.33 -23.35 14.88
CA ASP A 440 18.02 -24.62 15.05
C ASP A 440 17.06 -25.68 15.60
N ASP A 441 17.22 -26.93 15.17
CA ASP A 441 16.48 -28.08 15.72
C ASP A 441 14.95 -28.08 15.55
N VAL A 442 14.36 -27.09 14.87
CA VAL A 442 12.90 -27.03 14.63
C VAL A 442 12.36 -28.28 13.93
N LEU A 443 13.15 -28.92 13.06
CA LEU A 443 12.77 -30.16 12.39
C LEU A 443 12.99 -31.42 13.25
N LYS A 444 13.82 -31.33 14.30
CA LYS A 444 14.02 -32.43 15.27
C LYS A 444 12.90 -32.48 16.29
N GLN A 445 12.36 -31.32 16.67
CA GLN A 445 11.25 -31.18 17.62
C GLN A 445 10.21 -30.16 17.11
N PRO A 446 9.52 -30.46 16.01
CA PRO A 446 8.52 -29.56 15.44
C PRO A 446 7.36 -29.31 16.40
N TYR A 447 6.81 -28.11 16.34
CA TYR A 447 5.62 -27.76 17.08
C TYR A 447 4.38 -28.30 16.36
N TRP A 448 3.55 -29.04 17.08
CA TRP A 448 2.28 -29.53 16.55
C TRP A 448 1.11 -28.89 17.31
N PRO A 449 0.19 -28.19 16.65
CA PRO A 449 -0.94 -27.57 17.33
C PRO A 449 -1.86 -28.64 17.93
N SER A 450 -2.38 -28.35 19.12
CA SER A 450 -3.26 -29.27 19.85
C SER A 450 -4.60 -29.49 19.13
N ASN A 451 -5.09 -28.48 18.42
CA ASN A 451 -6.31 -28.58 17.61
C ASN A 451 -6.02 -29.34 16.31
N SER A 452 -6.79 -30.40 16.04
CA SER A 452 -6.68 -31.22 14.82
C SER A 452 -7.10 -30.49 13.54
N ASN A 453 -7.92 -29.46 13.65
CA ASN A 453 -8.42 -28.70 12.50
C ASN A 453 -7.39 -27.71 11.94
N ILE A 454 -6.26 -27.55 12.64
CA ILE A 454 -5.17 -26.66 12.22
C ILE A 454 -4.08 -27.52 11.58
N ASN A 455 -3.88 -27.31 10.29
CA ASN A 455 -2.72 -27.83 9.57
C ASN A 455 -1.51 -26.94 9.88
N ILE A 456 -0.31 -27.51 9.86
CA ILE A 456 0.92 -26.74 10.03
C ILE A 456 2.02 -27.28 9.12
N VAL A 457 2.82 -26.39 8.58
CA VAL A 457 4.08 -26.71 7.91
C VAL A 457 5.18 -25.79 8.42
N HIS A 458 6.32 -26.41 8.75
CA HIS A 458 7.57 -25.75 9.07
C HIS A 458 8.48 -25.82 7.86
N PHE A 459 8.87 -24.68 7.30
CA PHE A 459 9.90 -24.57 6.28
C PHE A 459 11.18 -24.03 6.94
N SER A 460 12.13 -24.92 7.18
CA SER A 460 13.46 -24.55 7.65
C SER A 460 14.37 -24.25 6.47
N HIS A 461 15.10 -23.14 6.51
CA HIS A 461 16.02 -22.79 5.44
C HIS A 461 17.30 -22.14 5.95
N ASP A 462 18.34 -22.22 5.12
CA ASP A 462 19.61 -21.53 5.34
C ASP A 462 19.56 -20.05 4.93
N LYS A 463 20.60 -19.28 5.29
CA LYS A 463 20.68 -17.84 4.97
C LYS A 463 20.65 -17.53 3.47
N THR A 464 21.11 -18.46 2.64
CA THR A 464 21.15 -18.28 1.18
C THR A 464 19.86 -18.72 0.48
N PHE A 465 18.89 -19.26 1.23
CA PHE A 465 17.63 -19.80 0.72
C PHE A 465 17.85 -20.83 -0.40
N ASN A 466 18.92 -21.61 -0.27
CA ASN A 466 19.26 -22.68 -1.21
C ASN A 466 18.77 -24.02 -0.65
N ASN A 467 19.05 -24.28 0.62
CA ASN A 467 18.67 -25.52 1.28
C ASN A 467 17.37 -25.28 2.06
N ILE A 468 16.30 -25.95 1.65
CA ILE A 468 14.99 -25.88 2.31
C ILE A 468 14.52 -27.28 2.66
N ARG A 469 14.20 -27.46 3.95
CA ARG A 469 13.65 -28.70 4.51
C ARG A 469 12.32 -28.40 5.19
N MET A 470 11.47 -29.41 5.28
CA MET A 470 10.14 -29.24 5.87
C MET A 470 9.72 -30.39 6.78
N SER A 471 8.92 -30.04 7.78
CA SER A 471 8.08 -30.97 8.53
C SER A 471 6.65 -30.43 8.52
N ALA A 472 5.65 -31.30 8.31
CA ALA A 472 4.26 -30.89 8.25
C ALA A 472 3.35 -31.87 8.98
N ARG A 473 2.26 -31.33 9.53
CA ARG A 473 1.11 -32.07 10.07
C ARG A 473 -0.14 -31.53 9.39
N PHE A 474 -0.94 -32.40 8.80
CA PHE A 474 -2.14 -31.98 8.09
C PHE A 474 -3.23 -33.06 8.10
N LEU A 475 -4.48 -32.63 7.92
CA LEU A 475 -5.62 -33.52 7.71
C LEU A 475 -5.59 -34.07 6.29
N SER A 476 -5.55 -35.39 6.17
CA SER A 476 -5.59 -36.09 4.89
C SER A 476 -7.01 -36.22 4.37
N THR A 477 -7.16 -36.63 3.10
CA THR A 477 -8.47 -36.85 2.47
C THR A 477 -9.30 -37.95 3.14
N SER A 478 -8.70 -38.79 4.00
CA SER A 478 -9.39 -39.81 4.79
C SER A 478 -9.78 -39.32 6.19
N ASN A 479 -9.71 -38.01 6.46
CA ASN A 479 -9.93 -37.39 7.77
C ASN A 479 -9.02 -37.95 8.88
N THR A 480 -7.81 -38.36 8.51
CA THR A 480 -6.76 -38.78 9.44
C THR A 480 -5.66 -37.73 9.48
N VAL A 481 -4.99 -37.59 10.62
CA VAL A 481 -3.87 -36.65 10.76
C VAL A 481 -2.60 -37.34 10.25
N ASP A 482 -2.04 -36.80 9.17
CA ASP A 482 -0.80 -37.28 8.56
C ASP A 482 0.38 -36.37 8.92
N PHE A 483 1.58 -36.96 8.88
CA PHE A 483 2.83 -36.30 9.20
C PHE A 483 3.86 -36.50 8.09
N ILE A 484 4.63 -35.44 7.83
CA ILE A 484 5.87 -35.49 7.06
C ILE A 484 6.97 -34.96 7.97
N GLU A 485 8.05 -35.71 8.12
CA GLU A 485 9.19 -35.32 8.95
C GLU A 485 10.44 -35.14 8.09
N ASP A 486 11.07 -33.98 8.24
CA ASP A 486 12.41 -33.66 7.75
C ASP A 486 12.64 -33.95 6.24
N GLN A 487 11.65 -33.62 5.41
CA GLN A 487 11.68 -33.79 3.97
C GLN A 487 12.46 -32.65 3.30
N GLN A 488 13.37 -32.98 2.38
CA GLN A 488 14.02 -32.00 1.51
C GLN A 488 13.03 -31.43 0.48
N VAL A 489 12.89 -30.11 0.40
CA VAL A 489 12.03 -29.39 -0.57
C VAL A 489 12.85 -28.87 -1.75
N MET A 490 14.02 -28.30 -1.45
CA MET A 490 15.00 -27.76 -2.40
C MET A 490 16.42 -28.09 -1.93
N PRO A 491 17.31 -28.62 -2.79
CA PRO A 491 18.70 -28.92 -2.45
C PRO A 491 19.56 -27.66 -2.24
#